data_AF-A0A354FUW5-F1
#
_entry.id   AF-A0A354FUW5-F1
#
_cell.length_a   1.000
_cell.length_b   1.000
_cell.length_c   1.000
_cell.angle_alpha   90.00
_cell.angle_beta   90.00
_cell.angle_gamma   90.00
#
_symmetry.space_group_name_H-M   'P 1'
#
loop_
_entity.id
_entity.type
_entity.pdbx_description
1 polymer ?
#
loop_
_entity_poly.entity_id
_entity_poly.type
_entity_poly.pdbx_seq_one_letter_code
_entity_poly.pdbx_strand_id
1 'polypeptide(L)'
;MSEATTQSENNTNGIKIPVLEREELILNKRSYNWITERICGVVENRQPFLWWILFIPSAIIALVGVVGGLTYLVSTGVGVWGNTNRVMWGWPIVNFV
;
A
#
# COMPACT_ATOMS: atom_id res chain seq x y z
N MET A 1 49.68 -2.51 -41.45
CA MET A 1 48.65 -1.62 -42.01
C MET A 1 47.43 -1.81 -41.11
N SER A 2 47.39 -1.06 -40.00
CA SER A 2 46.50 0.11 -39.79
C SER A 2 45.03 -0.34 -39.75
N GLU A 3 44.19 -0.14 -38.74
CA GLU A 3 43.95 0.89 -37.72
C GLU A 3 42.65 0.39 -37.01
N ALA A 4 42.19 0.79 -35.84
CA ALA A 4 42.67 1.55 -34.71
C ALA A 4 41.68 1.20 -33.58
N THR A 5 42.21 0.88 -32.40
CA THR A 5 41.47 0.80 -31.15
C THR A 5 40.85 2.17 -30.87
N THR A 6 39.52 2.30 -30.88
CA THR A 6 38.88 3.53 -30.37
C THR A 6 38.77 3.39 -28.84
N GLN A 7 39.86 3.74 -28.16
CA GLN A 7 39.85 4.06 -26.73
C GLN A 7 39.09 5.39 -26.57
N SER A 8 37.88 5.33 -26.02
CA SER A 8 37.20 6.54 -25.53
C SER A 8 37.76 6.89 -24.16
N GLU A 9 38.84 7.67 -24.14
CA GLU A 9 39.37 8.30 -22.94
C GLU A 9 38.37 9.32 -22.37
N ASN A 10 37.54 8.89 -21.41
CA ASN A 10 36.77 9.80 -20.58
C ASN A 10 37.58 10.16 -19.32
N ASN A 11 38.48 11.12 -19.48
CA ASN A 11 39.22 11.74 -18.39
C ASN A 11 38.30 12.74 -17.66
N THR A 12 37.47 12.23 -16.78
CA THR A 12 36.73 13.03 -15.81
C THR A 12 37.05 12.46 -14.43
N ASN A 13 37.97 13.13 -13.73
CA ASN A 13 38.24 12.91 -12.30
C ASN A 13 37.05 13.41 -11.47
N GLY A 14 35.87 12.86 -11.73
CA GLY A 14 34.69 13.01 -10.91
C GLY A 14 34.79 12.04 -9.74
N ILE A 15 34.60 12.56 -8.52
CA ILE A 15 34.42 11.75 -7.33
C ILE A 15 33.29 10.76 -7.62
N LYS A 16 33.63 9.48 -7.79
CA LYS A 16 32.64 8.40 -7.88
C LYS A 16 32.06 8.25 -6.48
N ILE A 17 30.94 8.92 -6.22
CA ILE A 17 30.12 8.64 -5.05
C ILE A 17 29.81 7.14 -5.13
N PRO A 18 30.04 6.33 -4.09
CA PRO A 18 29.67 4.92 -4.12
C PRO A 18 28.15 4.84 -4.21
N VAL A 19 27.64 4.78 -5.43
CA VAL A 19 26.25 4.42 -5.69
C VAL A 19 26.11 3.02 -5.14
N LEU A 20 25.36 2.90 -4.04
CA LEU A 20 25.02 1.60 -3.47
C LEU A 20 24.45 0.73 -4.59
N GLU A 21 24.98 -0.47 -4.73
CA GLU A 21 24.48 -1.44 -5.69
C GLU A 21 23.00 -1.71 -5.37
N ARG A 22 22.14 -1.69 -6.39
CA ARG A 22 20.72 -1.93 -6.17
C ARG A 22 20.50 -3.36 -5.69
N GLU A 23 19.84 -3.49 -4.55
CA GLU A 23 19.44 -4.78 -4.02
C GLU A 23 18.44 -5.48 -4.97
N GLU A 24 18.55 -6.80 -5.03
CA GLU A 24 17.65 -7.63 -5.81
C GLU A 24 16.30 -7.76 -5.08
N LEU A 25 15.23 -7.20 -5.69
CA LEU A 25 13.87 -7.25 -5.12
C LEU A 25 13.17 -8.60 -5.31
N ILE A 26 13.59 -9.37 -6.32
CA ILE A 26 13.00 -10.66 -6.67
C ILE A 26 13.97 -11.77 -6.29
N LEU A 27 13.75 -12.32 -5.11
CA LEU A 27 14.60 -13.38 -4.57
C LEU A 27 14.28 -14.72 -5.25
N ASN A 28 15.23 -15.66 -5.19
CA ASN A 28 15.06 -17.06 -5.58
C ASN A 28 14.81 -17.35 -7.08
N LYS A 29 15.03 -16.37 -7.97
CA LYS A 29 15.06 -16.52 -9.46
C LYS A 29 14.00 -17.50 -10.01
N ARG A 30 12.75 -17.33 -9.60
CA ARG A 30 11.63 -18.20 -10.01
C ARG A 30 11.23 -17.95 -11.47
N SER A 31 10.69 -18.96 -12.12
CA SER A 31 10.16 -18.83 -13.50
C SER A 31 8.87 -18.01 -13.54
N TYR A 32 8.58 -17.38 -14.68
CA TYR A 32 7.34 -16.62 -14.87
C TYR A 32 6.09 -17.45 -14.64
N ASN A 33 6.08 -18.71 -15.09
CA ASN A 33 4.96 -19.61 -14.85
C ASN A 33 4.71 -19.83 -13.34
N TRP A 34 5.77 -20.01 -12.53
CA TRP A 34 5.61 -20.16 -11.07
C TRP A 34 4.96 -18.92 -10.45
N ILE A 35 5.31 -17.72 -10.91
CA ILE A 35 4.73 -16.46 -10.42
C ILE A 35 3.22 -16.41 -10.73
N THR A 36 2.83 -16.76 -11.97
CA THR A 36 1.43 -16.81 -12.38
C THR A 36 0.63 -17.76 -11.51
N GLU A 37 1.07 -19.02 -11.37
CA GLU A 37 0.39 -20.02 -10.53
C GLU A 37 0.27 -19.55 -9.08
N ARG A 38 1.31 -18.89 -8.56
CA ARG A 38 1.32 -18.42 -7.18
C ARG A 38 0.31 -17.30 -6.92
N ILE A 39 0.17 -16.35 -7.85
CA ILE A 39 -0.73 -15.20 -7.71
C ILE A 39 -2.17 -15.60 -8.02
N CYS A 40 -2.40 -16.25 -9.17
CA CYS A 40 -3.73 -16.72 -9.58
C CYS A 40 -4.31 -17.69 -8.55
N GLY A 41 -3.46 -18.55 -7.97
CA GLY A 41 -3.86 -19.47 -6.92
C GLY A 41 -4.45 -18.82 -5.67
N VAL A 42 -4.18 -17.53 -5.37
CA VAL A 42 -4.84 -16.84 -4.24
C VAL A 42 -6.32 -16.59 -4.52
N VAL A 43 -6.68 -16.31 -5.77
CA VAL A 43 -8.05 -15.97 -6.18
C VAL A 43 -8.86 -17.21 -6.53
N GLU A 44 -8.24 -18.18 -7.21
CA GLU A 44 -8.91 -19.38 -7.70
C GLU A 44 -9.23 -20.39 -6.58
N ASN A 45 -8.39 -20.45 -5.54
CA ASN A 45 -8.61 -21.37 -4.44
C ASN A 45 -9.62 -20.84 -3.42
N ARG A 46 -10.23 -21.77 -2.70
CA ARG A 46 -11.11 -21.43 -1.58
C ARG A 46 -10.32 -20.69 -0.50
N GLN A 47 -10.86 -19.57 -0.03
CA GLN A 47 -10.22 -18.78 1.02
C GLN A 47 -10.13 -19.56 2.34
N PRO A 48 -9.00 -19.47 3.05
CA PRO A 48 -8.78 -20.21 4.28
C PRO A 48 -9.74 -19.77 5.38
N PHE A 49 -10.02 -20.66 6.33
CA PHE A 49 -10.96 -20.39 7.42
C PHE A 49 -10.59 -19.14 8.24
N LEU A 50 -9.29 -18.91 8.46
CA LEU A 50 -8.77 -17.73 9.16
C LEU A 50 -9.14 -16.41 8.46
N TRP A 51 -9.23 -16.40 7.12
CA TRP A 51 -9.65 -15.23 6.36
C TRP A 51 -11.07 -14.81 6.72
N TRP A 52 -11.98 -15.77 6.86
CA TRP A 52 -13.38 -15.51 7.26
C TRP A 52 -13.50 -15.01 8.69
N ILE A 53 -12.70 -15.56 9.62
CA ILE A 53 -12.67 -15.10 11.01
C ILE A 53 -12.26 -13.63 11.10
N LEU A 54 -11.38 -13.14 10.23
CA LEU A 54 -10.97 -11.74 10.22
C LEU A 54 -11.93 -10.86 9.41
N PHE A 55 -12.42 -11.36 8.28
CA PHE A 55 -13.26 -10.60 7.36
C PHE A 55 -14.64 -10.30 7.95
N ILE A 56 -15.31 -11.29 8.56
CA ILE A 56 -16.67 -11.14 9.09
C ILE A 56 -16.77 -10.06 10.18
N PRO A 57 -15.97 -10.06 11.26
CA PRO A 57 -16.05 -9.01 12.27
C PRO A 57 -15.66 -7.63 11.72
N SER A 58 -14.68 -7.56 10.81
CA SER A 58 -14.33 -6.32 10.12
C SER A 58 -15.51 -5.75 9.32
N ALA A 59 -16.20 -6.60 8.56
CA ALA A 59 -17.38 -6.22 7.80
C ALA A 59 -18.55 -5.77 8.70
N ILE A 60 -18.76 -6.43 9.85
CA ILE A 60 -19.79 -6.02 10.82
C ILE A 60 -19.46 -4.66 11.43
N ILE A 61 -18.21 -4.44 11.85
CA ILE A 61 -17.77 -3.15 12.40
C ILE A 61 -17.93 -2.04 11.34
N ALA A 62 -17.55 -2.32 10.10
CA ALA A 62 -17.74 -1.37 9.00
C ALA A 62 -19.22 -1.07 8.74
N LEU A 63 -20.09 -2.08 8.75
CA LEU A 63 -21.53 -1.90 8.58
C LEU A 63 -22.12 -1.02 9.69
N VAL A 64 -21.80 -1.31 10.94
CA VAL A 64 -22.31 -0.53 12.09
C VAL A 64 -21.72 0.88 12.11
N GLY A 65 -20.41 1.02 11.93
CA GLY A 65 -19.72 2.31 12.02
C GLY A 65 -20.00 3.24 10.85
N VAL A 66 -19.92 2.71 9.62
CA VAL A 66 -20.12 3.50 8.40
C VAL A 66 -21.60 3.65 8.10
N VAL A 67 -22.32 2.55 7.87
CA VAL A 67 -23.73 2.65 7.47
C VAL A 67 -24.59 3.12 8.64
N GLY A 68 -24.48 2.47 9.80
CA GLY A 68 -25.24 2.86 10.99
C GLY A 68 -24.86 4.26 11.50
N GLY A 69 -23.56 4.48 11.74
CA GLY A 69 -23.03 5.72 12.30
C GLY A 69 -23.25 6.94 11.41
N LEU A 70 -22.98 6.84 10.09
CA LEU A 70 -23.22 7.98 9.18
C LEU A 70 -24.71 8.25 9.00
N THR A 71 -25.55 7.21 8.89
CA THR A 71 -27.01 7.42 8.78
C THR A 71 -27.55 8.12 10.02
N TYR A 72 -27.11 7.70 11.21
CA TYR A 72 -27.48 8.35 12.47
C TYR A 72 -27.00 9.82 12.51
N LEU A 73 -25.75 10.06 12.12
CA LEU A 73 -25.16 11.41 12.07
C LEU A 73 -25.95 12.35 11.15
N VAL A 74 -26.28 11.92 9.94
CA VAL A 74 -27.04 12.74 8.98
C VAL A 74 -28.46 12.97 9.47
N SER A 75 -29.08 11.98 10.12
CA SER A 75 -30.47 12.07 10.58
C SER A 75 -30.65 12.92 11.84
N THR A 76 -29.66 12.94 12.73
CA THR A 76 -29.74 13.65 14.03
C THR A 76 -28.88 14.90 14.11
N GLY A 77 -27.98 15.08 13.16
CA GLY A 77 -27.11 16.24 13.02
C GLY A 77 -25.70 16.04 13.59
N VAL A 78 -24.79 16.94 13.21
CA VAL A 78 -23.35 16.88 13.55
C VAL A 78 -23.02 17.05 15.03
N GLY A 79 -24.00 17.49 15.85
CA GLY A 79 -23.82 17.67 17.30
C GLY A 79 -23.55 16.37 18.05
N VAL A 80 -23.93 15.22 17.49
CA VAL A 80 -23.64 13.88 18.04
C VAL A 80 -22.14 13.63 18.24
N TRP A 81 -21.29 14.26 17.43
CA TRP A 81 -19.84 14.11 17.53
C TRP A 81 -19.22 14.79 18.75
N GLY A 82 -19.99 15.61 19.48
CA GLY A 82 -19.51 16.26 20.70
C GLY A 82 -18.56 17.43 20.46
N ASN A 83 -18.52 17.96 19.23
CA ASN A 83 -17.79 19.20 18.94
C ASN A 83 -18.46 20.36 19.68
N THR A 84 -17.65 21.24 20.29
CA THR A 84 -18.15 22.40 21.03
C THR A 84 -17.99 23.67 20.20
N ASN A 85 -18.67 24.76 20.56
CA ASN A 85 -18.51 26.04 19.87
C ASN A 85 -17.09 26.62 19.96
N ARG A 86 -16.24 26.14 20.89
CA ARG A 86 -14.82 26.51 20.99
C ARG A 86 -13.89 25.60 20.18
N VAL A 87 -14.32 24.36 19.95
CA VAL A 87 -13.58 23.34 19.19
C VAL A 87 -14.55 22.70 18.22
N MET A 88 -14.74 23.36 17.09
CA MET A 88 -15.68 22.94 16.05
C MET A 88 -15.15 21.78 15.19
N TRP A 89 -13.85 21.49 15.31
CA TRP A 89 -13.11 20.50 14.52
C TRP A 89 -12.46 19.51 15.48
N GLY A 90 -12.98 18.28 15.50
CA GLY A 90 -12.59 17.23 16.43
C GLY A 90 -12.15 15.95 15.73
N TRP A 91 -12.59 14.81 16.25
CA TRP A 91 -12.24 13.48 15.75
C TRP A 91 -12.38 13.27 14.21
N PRO A 92 -13.41 13.79 13.53
CA PRO A 92 -13.59 13.56 12.10
C PRO A 92 -12.46 14.09 11.22
N ILE A 93 -11.94 15.28 11.53
CA ILE A 93 -10.83 15.84 10.76
C ILE A 93 -9.51 15.18 11.14
N VAL A 94 -9.32 14.83 12.42
CA VAL A 94 -8.10 14.20 12.92
C VAL A 94 -7.86 12.84 12.26
N ASN A 95 -8.91 12.12 11.87
CA ASN A 95 -8.77 10.86 11.14
C ASN A 95 -8.76 11.03 9.62
N PHE A 96 -9.07 12.23 9.10
CA PHE A 96 -9.06 12.51 7.68
C PHE A 96 -7.68 13.01 7.20
N VAL A 97 -7.02 13.86 7.98
CA VAL A 97 -5.67 14.39 7.71
C VAL A 97 -4.61 13.39 8.16
#